data_AF-E6QWP7-F1
#
_entry.id   AF-E6QWP7-F1
#
_cell.length_a   1.000
_cell.length_b   1.000
_cell.length_c   1.000
_cell.angle_alpha   90.00
_cell.angle_beta   90.00
_cell.angle_gamma   90.00
#
_symmetry.space_group_name_H-M   'P 1'
#
loop_
_entity.id
_entity.type
_entity.pdbx_description
1 polymer ?
#
loop_
_entity_poly.entity_id
_entity_poly.type
_entity_poly.pdbx_seq_one_letter_code
_entity_poly.pdbx_strand_id
1 'polypeptide(L)'
;MLFDLDGPLLVDGTTTARQGVAAMIDALHKLGIVVGAVSSSGSVGDRCGRSGLAIDGVYEAPRCGKKGSGDYVKAFCKDNGFEPHNCLTVWDDVYGFREGINGPTLAFHAEWGGGRSAYGIRLEKPVELLQYLDVFFLKEALWFAKLDGTDGAGRSVTVRGLIDGNGAGSEAIRRAVFKTLKERQDVRVNGVSMPMFLLTHMLTSAYLDGLLTSGRDQVLWQIYPGHSPASTPPPLIQASFQHMNLFRSKASVKGRYGLNRMIDAKQSHTERIADNRQAVKFINQMNSVALIPGTNVRGKRVYVIDDFTTEGYSLEAARQFFYAAGARSVHLFSFGKYGSRYHVEVPSDGVAVSPYNLTTYREADFHEAQKHMQLDTHALDEFVASLERLKDTTIRTKLLESSPVGD
;
A
#
# COMPACT_ATOMS: atom_id res chain seq x y z
N MET A 1 3.17 16.31 8.63
CA MET A 1 4.42 15.57 8.35
C MET A 1 5.40 15.82 9.47
N LEU A 2 6.09 14.77 9.92
CA LEU A 2 7.05 14.84 11.01
C LEU A 2 8.45 14.50 10.50
N PHE A 3 9.42 15.37 10.75
CA PHE A 3 10.79 15.24 10.27
C PHE A 3 11.74 15.03 11.43
N ASP A 4 12.77 14.23 11.20
CA ASP A 4 13.99 14.32 11.99
C ASP A 4 14.65 15.69 11.79
N LEU A 5 15.18 16.26 12.86
CA LEU A 5 15.85 17.56 12.81
C LEU A 5 17.24 17.46 12.17
N ASP A 6 18.08 16.60 12.73
CA ASP A 6 19.45 16.36 12.27
C ASP A 6 19.41 15.40 11.08
N GLY A 7 19.99 15.79 9.96
CA GLY A 7 19.98 15.02 8.72
C GLY A 7 18.93 15.51 7.72
N PRO A 8 17.64 15.23 7.87
CA PRO A 8 16.61 15.66 6.93
C PRO A 8 16.41 17.18 6.86
N LEU A 9 16.40 17.90 8.00
CA LEU A 9 16.15 19.34 8.01
C LEU A 9 17.44 20.17 8.08
N LEU A 10 18.33 19.85 9.02
CA LEU A 10 19.55 20.59 9.30
C LEU A 10 20.80 19.76 8.97
N VAL A 11 21.92 20.46 8.76
CA VAL A 11 23.25 19.83 8.81
C VAL A 11 23.52 19.42 10.26
N ASP A 12 23.96 18.17 10.45
CA ASP A 12 24.02 17.50 11.74
C ASP A 12 24.76 18.32 12.80
N GLY A 13 24.11 18.54 13.94
CA GLY A 13 24.68 19.31 15.06
C GLY A 13 24.78 20.82 14.83
N THR A 14 24.25 21.36 13.72
CA THR A 14 24.31 22.80 13.40
C THR A 14 22.91 23.45 13.42
N THR A 15 22.84 24.76 13.16
CA THR A 15 21.59 25.47 12.85
C THR A 15 21.43 25.76 11.36
N THR A 16 22.27 25.19 10.50
CA THR A 16 22.25 25.43 9.07
C THR A 16 21.23 24.51 8.41
N ALA A 17 20.20 25.07 7.78
CA ALA A 17 19.24 24.31 6.99
C ALA A 17 19.92 23.69 5.77
N ARG A 18 19.54 22.46 5.41
CA ARG A 18 20.05 21.84 4.18
C ARG A 18 19.44 22.50 2.95
N GLN A 19 20.20 22.44 1.85
CA GLN A 19 19.79 23.04 0.58
C GLN A 19 18.41 22.53 0.15
N GLY A 20 17.50 23.46 -0.16
CA GLY A 20 16.14 23.17 -0.62
C GLY A 20 15.13 22.79 0.48
N VAL A 21 15.54 22.64 1.74
CA VAL A 21 14.63 22.30 2.85
C VAL A 21 13.64 23.43 3.16
N ALA A 22 14.12 24.69 3.21
CA ALA A 22 13.25 25.83 3.48
C ALA A 22 12.12 25.95 2.44
N ALA A 23 12.49 25.89 1.15
CA ALA A 23 11.52 25.91 0.06
C ALA A 23 10.57 24.71 0.05
N MET A 24 11.07 23.52 0.44
CA MET A 24 10.21 22.36 0.63
C MET A 24 9.17 22.61 1.72
N ILE A 25 9.57 23.15 2.87
CA ILE A 25 8.64 23.48 3.97
C ILE A 25 7.61 24.52 3.53
N ASP A 26 8.04 25.59 2.86
CA ASP A 26 7.12 26.62 2.35
C ASP A 26 6.10 26.03 1.37
N ALA A 27 6.52 25.10 0.51
CA ALA A 27 5.62 24.40 -0.39
C ALA A 27 4.65 23.48 0.35
N LEU A 28 5.10 22.77 1.40
CA LEU A 28 4.23 21.96 2.26
C LEU A 28 3.16 22.83 2.93
N HIS A 29 3.52 24.01 3.45
CA HIS A 29 2.56 24.96 4.04
C HIS A 29 1.54 25.48 3.03
N LYS A 30 1.95 25.77 1.80
CA LYS A 30 1.02 26.15 0.71
C LYS A 30 0.03 25.04 0.36
N LEU A 31 0.39 23.79 0.63
CA LEU A 31 -0.48 22.62 0.48
C LEU A 31 -1.33 22.35 1.75
N GLY A 32 -1.25 23.20 2.77
CA GLY A 32 -1.96 23.01 4.04
C GLY A 32 -1.38 21.91 4.92
N ILE A 33 -0.15 21.47 4.67
CA ILE A 33 0.50 20.39 5.42
C ILE A 33 1.22 20.98 6.62
N VAL A 34 0.82 20.56 7.82
CA VAL A 34 1.52 20.87 9.08
C VAL A 34 2.87 20.16 9.13
N VAL A 35 3.93 20.87 9.49
CA VAL A 35 5.32 20.40 9.58
C VAL A 35 5.79 20.39 11.04
N GLY A 36 6.14 19.20 11.54
CA GLY A 36 6.78 19.03 12.85
C GLY A 36 8.24 18.61 12.74
N ALA A 37 9.05 18.97 13.74
CA ALA A 37 10.44 18.53 13.86
C ALA A 37 10.69 17.74 15.16
N VAL A 38 11.59 16.75 15.07
CA VAL A 38 11.95 15.83 16.17
C VAL A 38 13.45 15.79 16.38
N SER A 39 13.90 15.77 17.64
CA SER A 39 15.27 15.35 17.97
C SER A 39 15.36 14.63 19.31
N SER A 40 16.31 13.71 19.41
CA SER A 40 16.66 13.04 20.67
C SER A 40 17.63 13.83 21.55
N SER A 41 18.28 14.89 21.04
CA SER A 41 19.29 15.66 21.77
C SER A 41 18.74 16.89 22.51
N GLY A 42 17.44 17.19 22.36
CA GLY A 42 16.81 18.42 22.87
C GLY A 42 17.14 19.66 22.03
N SER A 43 16.68 20.84 22.44
CA SER A 43 16.90 22.15 21.78
C SER A 43 16.31 22.29 20.38
N VAL A 44 15.29 21.49 20.04
CA VAL A 44 14.70 21.52 18.69
C VAL A 44 14.14 22.91 18.37
N GLY A 45 13.42 23.52 19.31
CA GLY A 45 12.82 24.85 19.13
C GLY A 45 13.87 25.94 18.87
N ASP A 46 14.92 25.99 19.68
CA ASP A 46 16.01 26.98 19.53
C ASP A 46 16.73 26.81 18.19
N ARG A 47 17.00 25.57 17.78
CA ARG A 47 17.71 25.29 16.53
C ARG A 47 16.86 25.61 15.30
N CYS A 48 15.57 25.27 15.31
CA CYS A 48 14.64 25.67 14.26
C CYS A 48 14.48 27.18 14.17
N GLY A 49 14.38 27.87 15.31
CA GLY A 49 14.29 29.34 15.34
C GLY A 49 15.52 30.02 14.74
N ARG A 50 16.72 29.52 15.04
CA ARG A 50 17.98 30.06 14.49
C ARG A 50 18.23 29.68 13.03
N SER A 51 17.68 28.57 12.56
CA SER A 51 17.79 28.17 11.16
C SER A 51 16.84 28.92 10.23
N GLY A 52 15.85 29.62 10.79
CA GLY A 52 14.81 30.32 10.03
C GLY A 52 13.78 29.39 9.38
N LEU A 53 13.74 28.10 9.77
CA LEU A 53 12.75 27.16 9.27
C LEU A 53 11.40 27.38 9.97
N ALA A 54 10.32 27.53 9.18
CA ALA A 54 8.97 27.63 9.68
C ALA A 54 8.44 26.24 10.12
N ILE A 55 8.63 25.89 11.39
CA ILE A 55 8.16 24.61 11.95
C ILE A 55 6.94 24.86 12.85
N ASP A 56 5.87 24.11 12.62
CA ASP A 56 4.59 24.26 13.34
C ASP A 56 4.59 23.56 14.70
N GLY A 57 5.40 22.51 14.85
CA GLY A 57 5.44 21.71 16.07
C GLY A 57 6.82 21.14 16.39
N VAL A 58 7.17 21.19 17.67
CA VAL A 58 8.47 20.74 18.18
C VAL A 58 8.28 19.59 19.16
N TYR A 59 8.97 18.47 18.91
CA TYR A 59 8.83 17.25 19.71
C TYR A 59 10.22 16.72 20.11
N GLU A 60 10.53 16.75 21.40
CA GLU A 60 11.87 16.42 21.89
C GLU A 60 11.82 15.57 23.17
N ALA A 61 12.93 14.88 23.44
CA ALA A 61 13.13 14.20 24.71
C ALA A 61 13.33 15.23 25.84
N PRO A 62 12.85 14.95 27.08
CA PRO A 62 12.15 13.74 27.51
C PRO A 62 10.63 13.76 27.27
N ARG A 63 10.06 14.87 26.80
CA ARG A 63 8.61 15.10 26.71
C ARG A 63 7.88 14.03 25.89
N CYS A 64 8.50 13.57 24.81
CA CYS A 64 7.87 12.66 23.86
C CYS A 64 8.45 11.23 23.87
N GLY A 65 9.28 10.88 24.86
CA GLY A 65 9.85 9.54 24.98
C GLY A 65 11.14 9.31 24.18
N LYS A 66 11.36 8.07 23.73
CA LYS A 66 12.61 7.62 23.08
C LYS A 66 12.41 7.40 21.58
N LYS A 67 13.35 7.86 20.75
CA LYS A 67 13.34 7.63 19.29
C LYS A 67 13.35 6.13 18.96
N GLY A 68 12.50 5.73 18.04
CA GLY A 68 12.24 4.34 17.69
C GLY A 68 11.09 3.68 18.47
N SER A 69 10.39 4.40 19.35
CA SER A 69 9.25 3.88 20.13
C SER A 69 7.89 4.12 19.47
N GLY A 70 7.81 5.11 18.56
CA GLY A 70 6.59 5.61 17.96
C GLY A 70 5.92 6.73 18.77
N ASP A 71 6.50 7.14 19.90
CA ASP A 71 5.90 8.12 20.80
C ASP A 71 5.97 9.56 20.28
N TYR A 72 6.99 9.92 19.49
CA TYR A 72 7.03 11.22 18.80
C TYR A 72 5.91 11.34 17.79
N VAL A 73 5.68 10.29 17.01
CA VAL A 73 4.60 10.26 16.02
C VAL A 73 3.24 10.33 16.70
N LYS A 74 3.03 9.57 17.79
CA LYS A 74 1.78 9.63 18.56
C LYS A 74 1.55 11.01 19.17
N ALA A 75 2.60 11.65 19.69
CA ALA A 75 2.51 13.01 20.22
C ALA A 75 2.13 14.01 19.11
N PHE A 76 2.80 13.94 17.95
CA PHE A 76 2.48 14.77 16.79
C PHE A 76 1.04 14.57 16.32
N CYS A 77 0.59 13.33 16.19
CA CYS A 77 -0.78 13.01 15.82
C CYS A 77 -1.77 13.59 16.84
N LYS A 78 -1.53 13.37 18.14
CA LYS A 78 -2.41 13.82 19.22
C LYS A 78 -2.52 15.33 19.29
N ASP A 79 -1.40 16.04 19.25
CA ASP A 79 -1.37 17.50 19.42
C ASP A 79 -2.06 18.23 18.25
N ASN A 80 -2.15 17.58 17.09
CA ASN A 80 -2.80 18.14 15.90
C ASN A 80 -4.15 17.49 15.57
N GLY A 81 -4.63 16.53 16.38
CA GLY A 81 -5.89 15.83 16.12
C GLY A 81 -5.88 14.98 14.86
N PHE A 82 -4.71 14.48 14.43
CA PHE A 82 -4.58 13.66 13.24
C PHE A 82 -4.68 12.17 13.56
N GLU A 83 -5.35 11.44 12.67
CA GLU A 83 -5.20 10.00 12.60
C GLU A 83 -3.80 9.62 12.06
N PRO A 84 -3.19 8.51 12.50
CA PRO A 84 -1.86 8.14 12.03
C PRO A 84 -1.76 8.00 10.51
N HIS A 85 -2.80 7.51 9.85
CA HIS A 85 -2.83 7.36 8.39
C HIS A 85 -2.91 8.69 7.61
N ASN A 86 -3.13 9.81 8.31
CA ASN A 86 -3.05 11.17 7.76
C ASN A 86 -1.70 11.84 8.06
N CYS A 87 -0.77 11.13 8.72
CA CYS A 87 0.57 11.61 9.01
C CYS A 87 1.59 10.93 8.11
N LEU A 88 2.70 11.60 7.81
CA LEU A 88 3.85 11.01 7.11
C LEU A 88 5.11 11.42 7.85
N THR A 89 6.13 10.58 7.78
CA THR A 89 7.37 10.82 8.50
C THR A 89 8.58 10.77 7.58
N VAL A 90 9.60 11.55 7.88
CA VAL A 90 10.83 11.66 7.08
C VAL A 90 12.04 11.53 7.99
N TRP A 91 12.88 10.53 7.71
CA TRP A 91 14.03 10.16 8.54
C TRP A 91 15.24 9.83 7.66
N ASP A 92 16.43 9.86 8.24
CA ASP A 92 17.68 9.41 7.61
C ASP A 92 18.32 8.23 8.36
N ASP A 93 17.88 7.91 9.58
CA ASP A 93 18.43 6.83 10.40
C ASP A 93 17.45 5.68 10.70
N VAL A 94 18.01 4.53 11.12
CA VAL A 94 17.24 3.32 11.45
C VAL A 94 16.27 3.51 12.63
N TYR A 95 16.57 4.41 13.56
CA TYR A 95 15.70 4.68 14.72
C TYR A 95 14.49 5.52 14.30
N GLY A 96 14.63 6.46 13.38
CA GLY A 96 13.54 7.17 12.75
C GLY A 96 12.62 6.24 11.96
N PHE A 97 13.17 5.28 11.21
CA PHE A 97 12.32 4.25 10.59
C PHE A 97 11.52 3.44 11.62
N ARG A 98 12.18 3.03 12.70
CA ARG A 98 11.48 2.35 13.81
C ARG A 98 10.41 3.23 14.44
N GLU A 99 10.63 4.55 14.48
CA GLU A 99 9.69 5.54 14.98
C GLU A 99 8.43 5.58 14.11
N GLY A 100 8.57 5.72 12.79
CA GLY A 100 7.43 5.68 11.87
C GLY A 100 6.66 4.35 11.93
N ILE A 101 7.39 3.23 11.91
CA ILE A 101 6.81 1.88 12.00
C ILE A 101 6.02 1.65 13.30
N ASN A 102 6.56 2.10 14.43
CA ASN A 102 5.90 1.94 15.73
C ASN A 102 4.88 3.04 16.01
N GLY A 103 4.90 4.13 15.22
CA GLY A 103 4.01 5.28 15.21
C GLY A 103 2.84 5.19 14.21
N PRO A 104 2.46 3.98 13.79
CA PRO A 104 1.63 3.71 12.61
C PRO A 104 1.71 4.56 11.34
N THR A 105 2.86 5.17 11.02
CA THR A 105 2.97 6.03 9.83
C THR A 105 3.79 5.42 8.71
N LEU A 106 3.57 5.91 7.49
CA LEU A 106 4.47 5.69 6.36
C LEU A 106 5.71 6.59 6.50
N ALA A 107 6.88 6.02 6.21
CA ALA A 107 8.18 6.68 6.35
C ALA A 107 8.88 6.86 4.99
N PHE A 108 9.44 8.05 4.79
CA PHE A 108 10.39 8.37 3.72
C PHE A 108 11.82 8.35 4.26
N HIS A 109 12.76 7.97 3.39
CA HIS A 109 14.20 8.02 3.64
C HIS A 109 14.80 9.24 2.94
N ALA A 110 15.26 10.21 3.73
CA ALA A 110 15.95 11.40 3.28
C ALA A 110 17.45 11.10 3.05
N GLU A 111 17.81 10.68 1.84
CA GLU A 111 19.21 10.35 1.53
C GLU A 111 20.12 11.58 1.53
N TRP A 112 19.55 12.76 1.30
CA TRP A 112 20.26 14.04 1.43
C TRP A 112 20.74 14.32 2.86
N GLY A 113 20.23 13.59 3.85
CA GLY A 113 20.74 13.60 5.22
C GLY A 113 22.09 12.90 5.37
N GLY A 114 22.46 12.02 4.44
CA GLY A 114 23.70 11.22 4.46
C GLY A 114 23.52 9.81 5.05
N GLY A 115 22.33 9.50 5.55
CA GLY A 115 21.95 8.18 6.06
C GLY A 115 21.83 7.12 4.96
N ARG A 116 21.98 5.85 5.35
CA ARG A 116 21.66 4.69 4.51
C ARG A 116 20.66 3.81 5.23
N SER A 117 19.54 3.52 4.58
CA SER A 117 18.51 2.64 5.11
C SER A 117 18.02 1.67 4.04
N ALA A 118 17.75 0.44 4.47
CA ALA A 118 17.03 -0.56 3.67
C ALA A 118 15.50 -0.44 3.81
N TYR A 119 15.03 0.60 4.48
CA TYR A 119 13.64 0.88 4.81
C TYR A 119 13.28 2.27 4.30
N GLY A 120 12.00 2.52 4.00
CA GLY A 120 11.54 3.82 3.52
C GLY A 120 11.35 3.87 2.01
N ILE A 121 10.50 4.78 1.56
CA ILE A 121 10.60 5.30 0.18
C ILE A 121 11.80 6.23 0.13
N ARG A 122 12.81 5.89 -0.68
CA ARG A 122 14.06 6.66 -0.79
C ARG A 122 13.84 7.92 -1.62
N LEU A 123 14.33 9.03 -1.09
CA LEU A 123 14.28 10.34 -1.70
C LEU A 123 15.69 10.95 -1.66
N GLU A 124 16.23 11.28 -2.82
CA GLU A 124 17.59 11.82 -2.96
C GLU A 124 17.64 13.31 -2.67
N LYS A 125 16.52 14.02 -2.84
CA LYS A 125 16.43 15.49 -2.67
C LYS A 125 15.10 15.89 -2.01
N PRO A 126 15.07 17.01 -1.24
CA PRO A 126 13.84 17.53 -0.65
C PRO A 126 12.68 17.70 -1.64
N VAL A 127 12.96 18.19 -2.86
CA VAL A 127 11.94 18.40 -3.91
C VAL A 127 11.26 17.10 -4.37
N GLU A 128 11.90 15.94 -4.22
CA GLU A 128 11.29 14.66 -4.57
C GLU A 128 10.16 14.30 -3.61
N LEU A 129 10.21 14.76 -2.36
CA LEU A 129 9.12 14.58 -1.41
C LEU A 129 7.83 15.21 -1.94
N LEU A 130 7.90 16.45 -2.42
CA LEU A 130 6.75 17.17 -2.96
C LEU A 130 6.15 16.46 -4.18
N GLN A 131 6.99 15.93 -5.07
CA GLN A 131 6.54 15.14 -6.22
C GLN A 131 5.82 13.86 -5.78
N TYR A 132 6.37 13.16 -4.79
CA TYR A 132 5.74 11.95 -4.25
C TYR A 132 4.39 12.27 -3.61
N LEU A 133 4.28 13.39 -2.88
CA LEU A 133 3.03 13.81 -2.26
C LEU A 133 1.97 14.13 -3.32
N ASP A 134 2.33 14.97 -4.30
CA ASP A 134 1.45 15.37 -5.40
C ASP A 134 0.94 14.17 -6.23
N VAL A 135 1.81 13.19 -6.49
CA VAL A 135 1.44 12.03 -7.30
C VAL A 135 0.64 10.99 -6.50
N PHE A 136 0.96 10.76 -5.23
CA PHE A 136 0.46 9.58 -4.52
C PHE A 136 -0.33 9.86 -3.24
N PHE A 137 -0.19 11.03 -2.62
CA PHE A 137 -0.78 11.33 -1.31
C PHE A 137 -1.86 12.41 -1.34
N LEU A 138 -1.81 13.36 -2.28
CA LEU A 138 -2.78 14.44 -2.43
C LEU A 138 -3.90 14.03 -3.39
N LYS A 139 -4.53 12.88 -3.12
CA LYS A 139 -5.58 12.29 -3.96
C LYS A 139 -6.94 12.56 -3.32
N GLU A 140 -7.92 12.98 -4.12
CA GLU A 140 -9.30 13.14 -3.64
C GLU A 140 -10.06 11.81 -3.64
N ALA A 141 -9.79 10.95 -4.63
CA ALA A 141 -10.42 9.64 -4.78
C ALA A 141 -9.37 8.50 -4.77
N LEU A 142 -9.54 7.54 -3.86
CA LEU A 142 -8.52 6.52 -3.57
C LEU A 142 -8.69 5.21 -4.35
N TRP A 143 -9.94 4.84 -4.64
CA TRP A 143 -10.30 3.51 -5.15
C TRP A 143 -11.45 3.60 -6.14
N PHE A 144 -11.28 2.98 -7.31
CA PHE A 144 -12.36 2.84 -8.28
C PHE A 144 -13.53 1.99 -7.76
N ALA A 145 -13.25 0.93 -7.00
CA ALA A 145 -14.30 0.05 -6.48
C ALA A 145 -14.09 -0.21 -4.98
N LYS A 146 -15.16 -0.08 -4.18
CA LYS A 146 -15.15 -0.40 -2.74
C LYS A 146 -16.31 -1.32 -2.35
N LEU A 147 -16.05 -2.24 -1.44
CA LEU A 147 -17.08 -2.98 -0.70
C LEU A 147 -16.60 -3.15 0.73
N ASP A 148 -17.40 -2.67 1.68
CA ASP A 148 -17.24 -2.89 3.11
C ASP A 148 -18.53 -3.49 3.67
N GLY A 149 -18.38 -4.43 4.60
CA GLY A 149 -19.51 -5.03 5.28
C GLY A 149 -19.13 -6.27 6.07
N THR A 150 -20.12 -7.10 6.35
CA THR A 150 -19.95 -8.40 7.01
C THR A 150 -20.64 -9.48 6.20
N ASP A 151 -20.08 -10.68 6.23
CA ASP A 151 -20.74 -11.85 5.66
C ASP A 151 -21.75 -12.47 6.64
N GLY A 152 -22.44 -13.53 6.21
CA GLY A 152 -23.45 -14.23 7.02
C GLY A 152 -22.90 -14.88 8.29
N ALA A 153 -21.58 -15.08 8.40
CA ALA A 153 -20.91 -15.58 9.60
C ALA A 153 -20.37 -14.43 10.48
N GLY A 154 -20.73 -13.17 10.19
CA GLY A 154 -20.28 -12.00 10.93
C GLY A 154 -18.81 -11.63 10.68
N ARG A 155 -18.16 -12.22 9.68
CA ARG A 155 -16.75 -11.91 9.35
C ARG A 155 -16.71 -10.66 8.47
N SER A 156 -15.71 -9.80 8.69
CA SER A 156 -15.51 -8.59 7.88
C SER A 156 -15.23 -8.95 6.41
N VAL A 157 -15.83 -8.16 5.53
CA VAL A 157 -15.60 -8.15 4.08
C VAL A 157 -15.11 -6.74 3.72
N THR A 158 -13.83 -6.62 3.35
CA THR A 158 -13.23 -5.38 2.86
C THR A 158 -12.56 -5.66 1.52
N VAL A 159 -13.10 -5.07 0.46
CA VAL A 159 -12.64 -5.25 -0.92
C VAL A 159 -12.38 -3.89 -1.56
N ARG A 160 -11.27 -3.79 -2.29
CA ARG A 160 -10.86 -2.59 -3.02
C ARG A 160 -10.38 -2.93 -4.43
N GLY A 161 -10.82 -2.16 -5.42
CA GLY A 161 -10.32 -2.19 -6.80
C GLY A 161 -9.65 -0.86 -7.12
N LEU A 162 -8.39 -0.90 -7.59
CA LEU A 162 -7.61 0.32 -7.87
C LEU A 162 -8.16 1.06 -9.09
N ILE A 163 -8.23 0.38 -10.22
CA ILE A 163 -8.79 0.90 -11.47
C ILE A 163 -9.85 -0.06 -12.04
N ASP A 164 -10.55 0.39 -13.06
CA ASP A 164 -11.38 -0.50 -13.86
C ASP A 164 -10.53 -1.48 -14.69
N GLY A 165 -11.16 -2.56 -15.15
CA GLY A 165 -10.49 -3.52 -16.02
C GLY A 165 -10.23 -3.03 -17.45
N ASN A 166 -10.62 -1.80 -17.79
CA ASN A 166 -10.44 -1.18 -19.11
C ASN A 166 -9.26 -0.19 -19.15
N GLY A 167 -8.47 -0.09 -18.07
CA GLY A 167 -7.28 0.75 -18.03
C GLY A 167 -7.60 2.23 -17.79
N ALA A 168 -8.60 2.51 -16.94
CA ALA A 168 -9.00 3.87 -16.58
C ALA A 168 -9.35 4.73 -17.81
N GLY A 169 -10.08 4.15 -18.77
CA GLY A 169 -10.47 4.84 -20.00
C GLY A 169 -9.33 5.09 -21.01
N SER A 170 -8.10 4.67 -20.71
CA SER A 170 -6.93 4.87 -21.58
C SER A 170 -6.40 3.55 -22.14
N GLU A 171 -6.44 3.41 -23.45
CA GLU A 171 -5.91 2.23 -24.15
C GLU A 171 -4.40 2.03 -23.92
N ALA A 172 -3.64 3.12 -23.77
CA ALA A 172 -2.22 3.05 -23.45
C ALA A 172 -1.98 2.45 -22.05
N ILE A 173 -2.75 2.90 -21.05
CA ILE A 173 -2.71 2.36 -19.69
C ILE A 173 -3.19 0.91 -19.69
N ARG A 174 -4.30 0.61 -20.36
CA ARG A 174 -4.83 -0.76 -20.47
C ARG A 174 -3.76 -1.73 -20.97
N ARG A 175 -3.08 -1.39 -22.07
CA ARG A 175 -1.98 -2.20 -22.61
C ARG A 175 -0.81 -2.32 -21.64
N ALA A 176 -0.40 -1.23 -21.01
CA ALA A 176 0.72 -1.23 -20.07
C ALA A 176 0.43 -2.11 -18.85
N VAL A 177 -0.75 -1.94 -18.22
CA VAL A 177 -1.20 -2.74 -17.07
C VAL A 177 -1.33 -4.21 -17.46
N PHE A 178 -1.94 -4.52 -18.61
CA PHE A 178 -2.08 -5.90 -19.08
C PHE A 178 -0.72 -6.58 -19.28
N LYS A 179 0.22 -5.92 -19.97
CA LYS A 179 1.58 -6.43 -20.16
C LYS A 179 2.32 -6.63 -18.84
N THR A 180 2.15 -5.71 -17.89
CA THR A 180 2.76 -5.82 -16.56
C THR A 180 2.19 -6.98 -15.74
N LEU A 181 0.87 -7.12 -15.68
CA LEU A 181 0.21 -8.05 -14.77
C LEU A 181 0.04 -9.45 -15.37
N LYS A 182 -0.27 -9.56 -16.68
CA LYS A 182 -0.54 -10.84 -17.36
C LYS A 182 0.68 -11.37 -18.11
N GLU A 183 1.38 -10.52 -18.85
CA GLU A 183 2.58 -10.91 -19.62
C GLU A 183 3.88 -10.81 -18.82
N ARG A 184 3.82 -10.23 -17.60
CA ARG A 184 4.93 -10.13 -16.63
C ARG A 184 6.12 -9.33 -17.16
N GLN A 185 5.86 -8.34 -18.00
CA GLN A 185 6.87 -7.44 -18.56
C GLN A 185 7.09 -6.23 -17.63
N ASP A 186 8.34 -5.80 -17.47
CA ASP A 186 8.66 -4.49 -16.87
C ASP A 186 8.35 -3.41 -17.90
N VAL A 187 7.08 -3.05 -18.01
CA VAL A 187 6.66 -1.94 -18.86
C VAL A 187 6.99 -0.66 -18.14
N ARG A 188 7.72 0.21 -18.85
CA ARG A 188 7.90 1.59 -18.44
C ARG A 188 7.01 2.48 -19.27
N VAL A 189 6.26 3.34 -18.60
CA VAL A 189 5.56 4.44 -19.26
C VAL A 189 6.36 5.69 -18.92
N ASN A 190 7.06 6.23 -19.92
CA ASN A 190 7.90 7.44 -19.79
C ASN A 190 8.95 7.33 -18.68
N GLY A 191 9.65 6.19 -18.63
CA GLY A 191 10.69 5.93 -17.64
C GLY A 191 10.16 5.44 -16.28
N VAL A 192 8.87 5.61 -15.99
CA VAL A 192 8.21 5.10 -14.78
C VAL A 192 7.91 3.62 -14.93
N SER A 193 8.43 2.79 -14.01
CA SER A 193 8.08 1.37 -13.95
C SER A 193 6.61 1.21 -13.53
N MET A 194 5.78 0.64 -14.42
CA MET A 194 4.36 0.37 -14.15
C MET A 194 4.12 -0.56 -12.96
N PRO A 195 4.89 -1.64 -12.74
CA PRO A 195 4.76 -2.42 -11.52
C PRO A 195 4.93 -1.57 -10.25
N MET A 196 5.94 -0.71 -10.21
CA MET A 196 6.18 0.19 -9.08
C MET A 196 5.06 1.24 -8.95
N PHE A 197 4.62 1.83 -10.05
CA PHE A 197 3.54 2.81 -10.06
C PHE A 197 2.24 2.22 -9.49
N LEU A 198 1.80 1.07 -10.03
CA LEU A 198 0.60 0.37 -9.58
C LEU A 198 0.67 0.02 -8.09
N LEU A 199 1.80 -0.54 -7.66
CA LEU A 199 1.99 -0.93 -6.28
C LEU A 199 2.00 0.29 -5.35
N THR A 200 2.81 1.31 -5.64
CA THR A 200 2.87 2.55 -4.84
C THR A 200 1.50 3.23 -4.77
N HIS A 201 0.78 3.32 -5.89
CA HIS A 201 -0.57 3.91 -5.90
C HIS A 201 -1.55 3.14 -5.04
N MET A 202 -1.57 1.80 -5.14
CA MET A 202 -2.43 0.94 -4.30
C MET A 202 -2.09 1.06 -2.82
N LEU A 203 -0.81 1.08 -2.46
CA LEU A 203 -0.37 1.13 -1.07
C LEU A 203 -0.66 2.47 -0.43
N THR A 204 -0.40 3.56 -1.14
CA THR A 204 -0.72 4.90 -0.65
C THR A 204 -2.23 5.08 -0.54
N SER A 205 -3.02 4.55 -1.48
CA SER A 205 -4.48 4.49 -1.34
C SER A 205 -4.90 3.66 -0.12
N ALA A 206 -4.32 2.49 0.11
CA ALA A 206 -4.65 1.65 1.26
C ALA A 206 -4.19 2.28 2.59
N TYR A 207 -3.10 3.03 2.58
CA TYR A 207 -2.64 3.82 3.72
C TYR A 207 -3.65 4.92 4.04
N LEU A 208 -3.95 5.80 3.08
CA LEU A 208 -4.90 6.90 3.26
C LEU A 208 -6.32 6.45 3.58
N ASP A 209 -6.74 5.27 3.09
CA ASP A 209 -8.04 4.65 3.41
C ASP A 209 -8.06 4.02 4.82
N GLY A 210 -6.99 4.19 5.61
CA GLY A 210 -6.86 3.67 6.98
C GLY A 210 -6.70 2.14 7.07
N LEU A 211 -6.59 1.44 5.94
CA LEU A 211 -6.47 -0.01 5.88
C LEU A 211 -5.08 -0.48 6.30
N LEU A 212 -4.03 0.27 5.90
CA LEU A 212 -2.65 0.02 6.33
C LEU A 212 -2.34 0.77 7.61
N THR A 213 -2.34 0.07 8.73
CA THR A 213 -1.80 0.59 9.99
C THR A 213 -0.42 -0.04 10.22
N SER A 214 0.65 0.76 10.26
CA SER A 214 1.94 0.28 10.78
C SER A 214 1.78 -0.03 12.27
N GLY A 215 2.28 -1.15 12.75
CA GLY A 215 2.12 -1.49 14.16
C GLY A 215 2.65 -2.87 14.46
N ARG A 216 2.44 -3.34 15.70
CA ARG A 216 2.79 -4.72 16.09
C ARG A 216 1.88 -5.77 15.45
N ASP A 217 0.85 -5.33 14.72
CA ASP A 217 0.01 -6.20 13.91
C ASP A 217 0.87 -6.86 12.84
N GLN A 218 1.19 -8.14 13.06
CA GLN A 218 1.96 -8.92 12.11
C GLN A 218 1.13 -9.05 10.84
N VAL A 219 1.50 -8.29 9.81
CA VAL A 219 0.84 -8.30 8.50
C VAL A 219 1.43 -9.40 7.63
N LEU A 220 0.56 -10.14 6.94
CA LEU A 220 0.93 -10.96 5.78
C LEU A 220 0.40 -10.33 4.49
N TRP A 221 1.29 -10.07 3.54
CA TRP A 221 0.93 -9.79 2.15
C TRP A 221 0.91 -11.07 1.32
N GLN A 222 -0.16 -11.29 0.57
CA GLN A 222 -0.35 -12.43 -0.32
C GLN A 222 -0.68 -11.95 -1.73
N ILE A 223 0.10 -12.36 -2.72
CA ILE A 223 -0.33 -12.28 -4.13
C ILE A 223 -1.13 -13.54 -4.44
N TYR A 224 -2.34 -13.42 -4.97
CA TYR A 224 -3.16 -14.58 -5.31
C TYR A 224 -2.44 -15.45 -6.36
N PRO A 225 -2.40 -16.78 -6.18
CA PRO A 225 -1.60 -17.63 -7.06
C PRO A 225 -2.24 -17.74 -8.46
N GLY A 226 -1.38 -17.78 -9.48
CA GLY A 226 -1.78 -17.99 -10.88
C GLY A 226 -2.47 -19.34 -11.12
N HIS A 227 -2.83 -19.60 -12.38
CA HIS A 227 -3.67 -20.74 -12.76
C HIS A 227 -3.02 -22.12 -12.61
N SER A 228 -1.68 -22.20 -12.56
CA SER A 228 -0.95 -23.48 -12.41
C SER A 228 0.05 -23.43 -11.26
N PRO A 229 0.42 -24.58 -10.64
CA PRO A 229 1.50 -24.63 -9.66
C PRO A 229 2.83 -24.13 -10.21
N ALA A 230 3.07 -24.27 -11.52
CA ALA A 230 4.24 -23.74 -12.21
C ALA A 230 4.21 -22.21 -12.35
N SER A 231 3.02 -21.58 -12.37
CA SER A 231 2.87 -20.13 -12.50
C SER A 231 3.59 -19.40 -11.36
N THR A 232 4.64 -18.65 -11.66
CA THR A 232 5.23 -17.71 -10.69
C THR A 232 4.36 -16.45 -10.59
N PRO A 233 4.21 -15.79 -9.43
CA PRO A 233 3.68 -14.44 -9.39
C PRO A 233 4.50 -13.55 -10.34
N PRO A 234 3.95 -12.44 -10.88
CA PRO A 234 4.76 -11.45 -11.58
C PRO A 234 5.97 -11.09 -10.72
N PRO A 235 7.20 -11.49 -11.10
CA PRO A 235 8.36 -11.41 -10.20
C PRO A 235 8.62 -9.99 -9.70
N LEU A 236 8.25 -9.01 -10.53
CA LEU A 236 8.36 -7.59 -10.25
C LEU A 236 7.49 -7.17 -9.07
N ILE A 237 6.21 -7.56 -9.03
CA ILE A 237 5.32 -7.17 -7.92
C ILE A 237 5.79 -7.84 -6.62
N GLN A 238 6.21 -9.12 -6.70
CA GLN A 238 6.74 -9.85 -5.54
C GLN A 238 8.05 -9.26 -5.01
N ALA A 239 8.97 -8.86 -5.90
CA ALA A 239 10.20 -8.16 -5.53
C ALA A 239 9.90 -6.77 -4.95
N SER A 240 8.90 -6.06 -5.48
CA SER A 240 8.48 -4.76 -4.96
C SER A 240 7.84 -4.86 -3.56
N PHE A 241 7.21 -5.99 -3.18
CA PHE A 241 6.81 -6.22 -1.77
C PHE A 241 8.00 -6.28 -0.81
N GLN A 242 9.16 -6.77 -1.26
CA GLN A 242 10.36 -6.82 -0.41
C GLN A 242 10.93 -5.42 -0.12
N HIS A 243 10.63 -4.44 -0.96
CA HIS A 243 10.95 -3.03 -0.73
C HIS A 243 10.01 -2.38 0.29
N MET A 244 8.89 -3.03 0.62
CA MET A 244 7.91 -2.56 1.61
C MET A 244 8.17 -3.03 3.04
N ASN A 245 9.43 -3.12 3.44
CA ASN A 245 9.79 -3.33 4.84
C ASN A 245 9.22 -2.23 5.79
N LEU A 246 8.55 -1.22 5.23
CA LEU A 246 7.76 -0.15 5.86
C LEU A 246 6.75 -0.61 6.92
N PHE A 247 6.24 -1.85 6.88
CA PHE A 247 5.15 -2.28 7.77
C PHE A 247 5.49 -3.45 8.71
N ARG A 248 6.78 -3.80 8.91
CA ARG A 248 7.20 -5.04 9.61
C ARG A 248 6.44 -6.29 9.11
N SER A 249 6.09 -6.28 7.82
CA SER A 249 5.25 -7.31 7.22
C SER A 249 6.10 -8.44 6.64
N LYS A 250 5.52 -9.64 6.56
CA LYS A 250 6.06 -10.70 5.72
C LYS A 250 5.28 -10.72 4.40
N ALA A 251 5.99 -10.88 3.30
CA ALA A 251 5.37 -11.22 2.02
C ALA A 251 5.32 -12.74 1.86
N SER A 252 4.26 -13.25 1.23
CA SER A 252 4.17 -14.65 0.81
C SER A 252 5.33 -15.02 -0.11
N VAL A 253 5.89 -16.20 0.08
CA VAL A 253 6.95 -16.73 -0.77
C VAL A 253 6.47 -18.06 -1.35
N LYS A 254 6.32 -18.10 -2.67
CA LYS A 254 5.86 -19.29 -3.39
C LYS A 254 6.68 -20.51 -2.96
N GLY A 255 5.98 -21.62 -2.71
CA GLY A 255 6.57 -22.88 -2.25
C GLY A 255 7.10 -22.89 -0.82
N ARG A 256 7.10 -21.76 -0.09
CA ARG A 256 7.64 -21.68 1.28
C ARG A 256 6.62 -21.23 2.32
N TYR A 257 5.79 -20.24 2.00
CA TYR A 257 4.83 -19.65 2.95
C TYR A 257 3.72 -18.88 2.22
N GLY A 258 2.47 -19.04 2.64
CA GLY A 258 1.30 -18.38 2.06
C GLY A 258 0.35 -19.34 1.32
N LEU A 259 -0.62 -18.77 0.62
CA LEU A 259 -1.57 -19.46 -0.24
C LEU A 259 -0.92 -19.80 -1.59
N ASN A 260 -0.93 -21.08 -1.97
CA ASN A 260 -0.36 -21.54 -3.24
C ASN A 260 -1.37 -22.35 -4.04
N ARG A 261 -1.19 -22.34 -5.36
CA ARG A 261 -1.84 -23.28 -6.28
C ARG A 261 -1.20 -24.66 -6.11
N MET A 262 -2.02 -25.65 -5.78
CA MET A 262 -1.60 -27.04 -5.55
C MET A 262 -1.80 -27.91 -6.79
N ILE A 263 -2.86 -27.64 -7.55
CA ILE A 263 -3.18 -28.28 -8.83
C ILE A 263 -3.61 -27.23 -9.85
N ASP A 264 -3.58 -27.56 -11.14
CA ASP A 264 -4.05 -26.64 -12.17
C ASP A 264 -5.52 -26.27 -11.97
N ALA A 265 -5.81 -24.99 -12.13
CA ALA A 265 -7.15 -24.43 -12.14
C ALA A 265 -7.51 -24.01 -13.56
N LYS A 266 -8.78 -24.16 -13.95
CA LYS A 266 -9.27 -23.64 -15.22
C LYS A 266 -9.00 -22.14 -15.32
N GLN A 267 -8.43 -21.70 -16.44
CA GLN A 267 -8.12 -20.28 -16.67
C GLN A 267 -9.39 -19.48 -16.93
N SER A 268 -9.58 -18.42 -16.15
CA SER A 268 -10.79 -17.61 -16.21
C SER A 268 -10.98 -16.88 -17.54
N HIS A 269 -9.90 -16.48 -18.19
CA HIS A 269 -9.92 -15.77 -19.46
C HIS A 269 -10.31 -16.68 -20.63
N THR A 270 -9.66 -17.84 -20.74
CA THR A 270 -9.87 -18.81 -21.82
C THR A 270 -11.26 -19.42 -21.81
N GLU A 271 -11.78 -19.76 -20.62
CA GLU A 271 -13.12 -20.32 -20.46
C GLU A 271 -14.24 -19.33 -20.81
N ARG A 272 -14.02 -18.03 -20.58
CA ARG A 272 -14.98 -16.98 -20.95
C ARG A 272 -15.05 -16.74 -22.45
N ILE A 273 -13.92 -16.83 -23.14
CA ILE A 273 -13.87 -16.74 -24.60
C ILE A 273 -14.58 -17.94 -25.24
N ALA A 274 -14.54 -19.11 -24.58
CA ALA A 274 -15.22 -20.32 -25.03
C ALA A 274 -16.74 -20.37 -24.72
N ASP A 275 -17.35 -19.26 -24.28
CA ASP A 275 -18.76 -19.11 -23.82
C ASP A 275 -19.23 -20.12 -22.76
N ASN A 276 -18.28 -20.76 -22.07
CA ASN A 276 -18.57 -21.72 -21.02
C ASN A 276 -18.68 -20.98 -19.68
N ARG A 277 -19.67 -20.07 -19.57
CA ARG A 277 -19.88 -19.18 -18.41
C ARG A 277 -19.96 -19.91 -17.06
N GLN A 278 -20.19 -21.23 -17.08
CA GLN A 278 -20.19 -22.10 -15.91
C GLN A 278 -18.78 -22.46 -15.37
N ALA A 279 -17.69 -22.22 -16.11
CA ALA A 279 -16.40 -22.86 -15.85
C ALA A 279 -15.41 -22.10 -14.93
N VAL A 280 -15.80 -20.95 -14.36
CA VAL A 280 -14.93 -20.15 -13.48
C VAL A 280 -15.65 -19.77 -12.19
N LYS A 281 -16.19 -20.77 -11.50
CA LYS A 281 -16.88 -20.57 -10.23
C LYS A 281 -15.89 -20.56 -9.06
N PHE A 282 -16.34 -20.03 -7.94
CA PHE A 282 -15.69 -20.08 -6.63
C PHE A 282 -15.07 -21.45 -6.30
N ILE A 283 -15.78 -22.55 -6.55
CA ILE A 283 -15.32 -23.90 -6.23
C ILE A 283 -14.06 -24.32 -7.00
N ASN A 284 -13.89 -23.87 -8.24
CA ASN A 284 -12.66 -24.11 -9.00
C ASN A 284 -11.44 -23.51 -8.28
N GLN A 285 -11.62 -22.38 -7.59
CA GLN A 285 -10.56 -21.79 -6.77
C GLN A 285 -10.37 -22.57 -5.47
N MET A 286 -11.46 -22.85 -4.74
CA MET A 286 -11.39 -23.60 -3.47
C MET A 286 -10.72 -24.96 -3.59
N ASN A 287 -10.94 -25.66 -4.70
CA ASN A 287 -10.45 -27.03 -4.90
C ASN A 287 -9.02 -27.10 -5.46
N SER A 288 -8.37 -25.96 -5.72
CA SER A 288 -7.06 -25.93 -6.38
C SER A 288 -5.97 -25.19 -5.61
N VAL A 289 -6.31 -24.48 -4.53
CA VAL A 289 -5.35 -23.78 -3.66
C VAL A 289 -5.35 -24.34 -2.25
N ALA A 290 -4.25 -24.15 -1.53
CA ALA A 290 -4.15 -24.38 -0.10
C ALA A 290 -3.05 -23.50 0.50
N LEU A 291 -3.10 -23.28 1.81
CA LEU A 291 -1.98 -22.69 2.55
C LEU A 291 -0.86 -23.72 2.69
N ILE A 292 0.39 -23.28 2.49
CA ILE A 292 1.55 -24.12 2.78
C ILE A 292 1.62 -24.42 4.29
N PRO A 293 1.80 -25.69 4.71
CA PRO A 293 2.00 -26.03 6.12
C PRO A 293 3.11 -25.19 6.76
N GLY A 294 2.87 -24.70 7.98
CA GLY A 294 3.75 -23.74 8.65
C GLY A 294 3.44 -22.27 8.36
N THR A 295 2.47 -21.98 7.48
CA THR A 295 1.94 -20.63 7.27
C THR A 295 1.16 -20.16 8.50
N ASN A 296 1.82 -19.42 9.40
CA ASN A 296 1.21 -18.87 10.62
C ASN A 296 0.52 -17.52 10.35
N VAL A 297 -0.80 -17.58 10.18
CA VAL A 297 -1.69 -16.40 10.01
C VAL A 297 -2.60 -16.16 11.21
N ARG A 298 -2.48 -16.96 12.27
CA ARG A 298 -3.36 -16.86 13.44
C ARG A 298 -3.23 -15.49 14.11
N GLY A 299 -4.35 -14.80 14.30
CA GLY A 299 -4.42 -13.47 14.89
C GLY A 299 -3.85 -12.34 14.00
N LYS A 300 -3.46 -12.65 12.76
CA LYS A 300 -2.83 -11.69 11.85
C LYS A 300 -3.85 -11.00 10.95
N ARG A 301 -3.47 -9.82 10.49
CA ARG A 301 -4.11 -9.18 9.35
C ARG A 301 -3.47 -9.72 8.06
N VAL A 302 -4.31 -10.08 7.09
CA VAL A 302 -3.87 -10.58 5.79
C VAL A 302 -4.35 -9.64 4.69
N TYR A 303 -3.46 -9.27 3.79
CA TYR A 303 -3.77 -8.51 2.59
C TYR A 303 -3.58 -9.42 1.38
N VAL A 304 -4.64 -9.64 0.61
CA VAL A 304 -4.60 -10.45 -0.60
C VAL A 304 -4.74 -9.55 -1.81
N ILE A 305 -3.86 -9.70 -2.79
CA ILE A 305 -3.84 -8.90 -4.02
C ILE A 305 -3.98 -9.83 -5.20
N ASP A 306 -4.96 -9.55 -6.05
CA ASP A 306 -5.14 -10.19 -7.35
C ASP A 306 -4.85 -9.19 -8.49
N ASP A 307 -4.56 -9.71 -9.68
CA ASP A 307 -4.30 -8.85 -10.84
C ASP A 307 -5.58 -8.14 -11.29
N PHE A 308 -6.60 -8.92 -11.59
CA PHE A 308 -7.89 -8.50 -12.07
C PHE A 308 -8.97 -9.37 -11.46
N THR A 309 -10.06 -8.75 -11.04
CA THR A 309 -11.24 -9.49 -10.61
C THR A 309 -12.49 -9.02 -11.33
N THR A 310 -13.40 -9.95 -11.57
CA THR A 310 -14.71 -9.66 -12.16
C THR A 310 -15.80 -9.89 -11.12
N GLU A 311 -15.84 -11.08 -10.53
CA GLU A 311 -16.89 -11.50 -9.60
C GLU A 311 -16.34 -11.76 -8.19
N GLY A 312 -15.01 -11.66 -7.97
CA GLY A 312 -14.43 -11.80 -6.63
C GLY A 312 -13.99 -13.21 -6.22
N TYR A 313 -14.34 -14.25 -6.98
CA TYR A 313 -14.14 -15.65 -6.56
C TYR A 313 -12.72 -16.04 -6.10
N SER A 314 -11.67 -15.54 -6.75
CA SER A 314 -10.28 -15.77 -6.32
C SER A 314 -10.01 -15.17 -4.94
N LEU A 315 -10.35 -13.90 -4.77
CA LEU A 315 -10.19 -13.16 -3.53
C LEU A 315 -11.05 -13.75 -2.40
N GLU A 316 -12.28 -14.17 -2.70
CA GLU A 316 -13.14 -14.85 -1.73
C GLU A 316 -12.63 -16.23 -1.32
N ALA A 317 -12.07 -17.00 -2.25
CA ALA A 317 -11.44 -18.27 -1.91
C ALA A 317 -10.29 -18.03 -0.92
N ALA A 318 -9.42 -17.07 -1.22
CA ALA A 318 -8.35 -16.68 -0.30
C ALA A 318 -8.90 -16.27 1.07
N ARG A 319 -9.98 -15.47 1.11
CA ARG A 319 -10.65 -15.05 2.35
C ARG A 319 -11.10 -16.24 3.20
N GLN A 320 -11.68 -17.27 2.59
CA GLN A 320 -12.07 -18.49 3.30
C GLN A 320 -10.87 -19.21 3.92
N PHE A 321 -9.81 -19.42 3.14
CA PHE A 321 -8.59 -20.10 3.60
C PHE A 321 -7.92 -19.36 4.77
N PHE A 322 -7.81 -18.03 4.68
CA PHE A 322 -7.16 -17.25 5.73
C PHE A 322 -8.00 -17.16 7.01
N TYR A 323 -9.33 -16.97 6.92
CA TYR A 323 -10.18 -17.01 8.10
C TYR A 323 -10.21 -18.41 8.75
N ALA A 324 -10.27 -19.48 7.96
CA ALA A 324 -10.21 -20.85 8.48
C ALA A 324 -8.88 -21.15 9.19
N ALA A 325 -7.78 -20.53 8.74
CA ALA A 325 -6.48 -20.61 9.41
C ALA A 325 -6.33 -19.68 10.63
N GLY A 326 -7.37 -18.92 10.97
CA GLY A 326 -7.44 -18.05 12.14
C GLY A 326 -6.92 -16.64 11.94
N ALA A 327 -6.87 -16.13 10.71
CA ALA A 327 -6.61 -14.71 10.46
C ALA A 327 -7.63 -13.83 11.21
N ARG A 328 -7.16 -12.72 11.78
CA ARG A 328 -8.00 -11.73 12.50
C ARG A 328 -8.83 -10.91 11.52
N SER A 329 -8.23 -10.49 10.41
CA SER A 329 -8.93 -9.81 9.32
C SER A 329 -8.25 -10.12 7.98
N VAL A 330 -9.05 -10.07 6.92
CA VAL A 330 -8.57 -10.27 5.54
C VAL A 330 -9.09 -9.11 4.70
N HIS A 331 -8.19 -8.35 4.07
CA HIS A 331 -8.54 -7.28 3.14
C HIS A 331 -8.08 -7.66 1.74
N LEU A 332 -8.97 -7.43 0.77
CA LEU A 332 -8.87 -7.96 -0.57
C LEU A 332 -8.68 -6.80 -1.54
N PHE A 333 -7.63 -6.86 -2.35
CA PHE A 333 -7.27 -5.83 -3.31
C PHE A 333 -7.19 -6.44 -4.71
N SER A 334 -7.56 -5.66 -5.71
CA SER A 334 -7.27 -5.98 -7.11
C SER A 334 -6.75 -4.73 -7.82
N PHE A 335 -5.77 -4.89 -8.71
CA PHE A 335 -5.36 -3.77 -9.56
C PHE A 335 -6.48 -3.38 -10.53
N GLY A 336 -7.13 -4.35 -11.18
CA GLY A 336 -8.29 -4.09 -12.04
C GLY A 336 -9.58 -4.72 -11.55
N LYS A 337 -10.69 -3.98 -11.58
CA LYS A 337 -12.05 -4.49 -11.31
C LYS A 337 -12.95 -4.35 -12.54
N TYR A 338 -13.58 -5.44 -12.96
CA TYR A 338 -14.62 -5.42 -14.01
C TYR A 338 -16.02 -5.33 -13.40
N GLY A 339 -16.76 -4.25 -13.68
CA GLY A 339 -18.13 -4.01 -13.21
C GLY A 339 -18.27 -3.91 -11.69
N SER A 340 -19.49 -3.73 -11.18
CA SER A 340 -19.75 -3.59 -9.74
C SER A 340 -20.01 -4.91 -9.01
N ARG A 341 -20.39 -5.97 -9.72
CA ARG A 341 -20.80 -7.24 -9.11
C ARG A 341 -19.65 -7.91 -8.35
N TYR A 342 -19.95 -8.45 -7.17
CA TYR A 342 -19.01 -9.19 -6.32
C TYR A 342 -19.78 -10.26 -5.54
N HIS A 343 -19.28 -11.48 -5.51
CA HIS A 343 -19.88 -12.57 -4.75
C HIS A 343 -19.18 -12.67 -3.40
N VAL A 344 -19.94 -12.83 -2.32
CA VAL A 344 -19.44 -13.07 -0.97
C VAL A 344 -19.84 -14.48 -0.57
N GLU A 345 -18.86 -15.28 -0.19
CA GLU A 345 -19.04 -16.71 0.04
C GLU A 345 -18.95 -17.04 1.53
N VAL A 346 -19.83 -17.90 2.02
CA VAL A 346 -19.84 -18.36 3.42
C VAL A 346 -20.02 -19.87 3.47
N PRO A 347 -19.18 -20.63 4.20
CA PRO A 347 -19.40 -22.06 4.35
C PRO A 347 -20.78 -22.34 4.96
N SER A 348 -21.48 -23.32 4.42
CA SER A 348 -22.75 -23.80 4.97
C SER A 348 -22.55 -24.44 6.35
N ASP A 349 -23.63 -24.55 7.13
CA ASP A 349 -23.56 -25.18 8.46
C ASP A 349 -22.95 -26.59 8.39
N GLY A 350 -21.98 -26.86 9.26
CA GLY A 350 -21.24 -28.13 9.31
C GLY A 350 -20.11 -28.27 8.28
N VAL A 351 -19.92 -27.30 7.36
CA VAL A 351 -18.81 -27.29 6.42
C VAL A 351 -17.61 -26.58 7.04
N ALA A 352 -16.55 -27.34 7.32
CA ALA A 352 -15.27 -26.78 7.73
C ALA A 352 -14.32 -26.65 6.54
N VAL A 353 -13.84 -25.43 6.28
CA VAL A 353 -12.75 -25.21 5.32
C VAL A 353 -11.45 -25.72 5.94
N SER A 354 -10.81 -26.71 5.31
CA SER A 354 -9.48 -27.21 5.67
C SER A 354 -8.41 -26.36 4.99
N PRO A 355 -7.70 -25.47 5.71
CA PRO A 355 -6.90 -24.46 5.04
C PRO A 355 -5.53 -24.96 4.53
N TYR A 356 -5.03 -26.06 5.10
CA TYR A 356 -3.67 -26.59 4.82
C TYR A 356 -3.67 -27.87 3.98
N ASN A 357 -4.85 -28.43 3.67
CA ASN A 357 -4.97 -29.63 2.85
C ASN A 357 -5.86 -29.33 1.65
N LEU A 358 -5.48 -29.88 0.50
CA LEU A 358 -6.37 -29.86 -0.65
C LEU A 358 -7.61 -30.68 -0.32
N THR A 359 -8.77 -30.07 -0.47
CA THR A 359 -10.07 -30.69 -0.17
C THR A 359 -10.99 -30.42 -1.35
N THR A 360 -11.83 -31.40 -1.69
CA THR A 360 -12.84 -31.23 -2.73
C THR A 360 -14.11 -30.69 -2.09
N TYR A 361 -14.43 -29.45 -2.41
CA TYR A 361 -15.69 -28.82 -2.06
C TYR A 361 -16.66 -28.82 -3.25
N ARG A 362 -17.95 -28.67 -2.95
CA ARG A 362 -19.06 -28.55 -3.90
C ARG A 362 -19.73 -27.19 -3.73
N GLU A 363 -20.48 -26.76 -4.74
CA GLU A 363 -21.19 -25.47 -4.70
C GLU A 363 -22.16 -25.39 -3.50
N ALA A 364 -22.87 -26.47 -3.20
CA ALA A 364 -23.80 -26.54 -2.07
C ALA A 364 -23.13 -26.43 -0.69
N ASP A 365 -21.80 -26.57 -0.61
CA ASP A 365 -21.07 -26.44 0.65
C ASP A 365 -20.89 -24.97 1.06
N PHE A 366 -21.34 -24.02 0.22
CA PHE A 366 -21.27 -22.58 0.48
C PHE A 366 -22.59 -21.87 0.15
N HIS A 367 -22.89 -20.85 0.94
CA HIS A 367 -23.91 -19.86 0.66
C HIS A 367 -23.29 -18.66 -0.05
N GLU A 368 -23.80 -18.38 -1.24
CA GLU A 368 -23.40 -17.24 -2.05
C GLU A 368 -24.34 -16.05 -1.80
N ALA A 369 -23.77 -14.88 -1.54
CA ALA A 369 -24.48 -13.61 -1.54
C ALA A 369 -23.88 -12.66 -2.57
N GLN A 370 -24.64 -12.34 -3.62
CA GLN A 370 -24.24 -11.30 -4.57
C GLN A 370 -24.35 -9.92 -3.92
N LYS A 371 -23.28 -9.13 -4.04
CA LYS A 371 -23.18 -7.74 -3.63
C LYS A 371 -22.79 -6.86 -4.81
N HIS A 372 -23.04 -5.57 -4.67
CA HIS A 372 -22.56 -4.55 -5.60
C HIS A 372 -21.54 -3.67 -4.89
N MET A 373 -20.35 -3.58 -5.47
CA MET A 373 -19.34 -2.63 -5.04
C MET A 373 -19.76 -1.21 -5.42
N GLN A 374 -19.49 -0.26 -4.54
CA GLN A 374 -19.56 1.16 -4.86
C GLN A 374 -18.47 1.46 -5.87
N LEU A 375 -18.84 2.03 -7.01
CA LEU A 375 -17.89 2.47 -8.03
C LEU A 375 -17.71 3.99 -7.95
N ASP A 376 -16.47 4.44 -8.10
CA ASP A 376 -16.11 5.85 -8.11
C ASP A 376 -15.18 6.12 -9.31
N THR A 377 -15.73 6.76 -10.34
CA THR A 377 -14.98 7.04 -11.57
C THR A 377 -13.96 8.16 -11.38
N HIS A 378 -14.10 9.03 -10.36
CA HIS A 378 -13.10 10.06 -10.08
C HIS A 378 -11.73 9.45 -9.72
N ALA A 379 -11.73 8.26 -9.12
CA ALA A 379 -10.48 7.53 -8.85
C ALA A 379 -9.75 7.10 -10.14
N LEU A 380 -10.47 6.94 -11.26
CA LEU A 380 -9.85 6.67 -12.56
C LEU A 380 -9.17 7.92 -13.11
N ASP A 381 -9.84 9.06 -13.02
CA ASP A 381 -9.28 10.36 -13.43
C ASP A 381 -8.04 10.69 -12.61
N GLU A 382 -8.07 10.46 -11.30
CA GLU A 382 -6.91 10.63 -10.41
C GLU A 382 -5.75 9.71 -10.79
N PHE A 383 -6.03 8.43 -11.08
CA PHE A 383 -4.99 7.49 -11.50
C PHE A 383 -4.29 7.94 -12.79
N VAL A 384 -5.07 8.41 -13.78
CA VAL A 384 -4.54 8.96 -15.04
C VAL A 384 -3.74 10.23 -14.74
N ALA A 385 -4.30 11.16 -13.99
CA ALA A 385 -3.65 12.42 -13.64
C ALA A 385 -2.32 12.20 -12.89
N SER A 386 -2.26 11.26 -11.95
CA SER A 386 -1.02 10.89 -11.26
C SER A 386 0.05 10.35 -12.21
N LEU A 387 -0.35 9.55 -13.21
CA LEU A 387 0.59 9.08 -14.23
C LEU A 387 1.07 10.22 -15.13
N GLU A 388 0.20 11.16 -15.49
CA GLU A 388 0.57 12.36 -16.26
C GLU A 388 1.47 13.32 -15.46
N ARG A 389 1.19 13.54 -14.16
CA ARG A 389 2.02 14.36 -13.25
C ARG A 389 3.45 13.82 -13.14
N LEU A 390 3.63 12.50 -13.16
CA LEU A 390 4.97 11.90 -13.22
C LEU A 390 5.73 12.19 -14.52
N LYS A 391 5.03 12.52 -15.62
CA LYS A 391 5.64 12.94 -16.88
C LYS A 391 6.07 14.40 -16.84
N ASP A 392 5.35 15.22 -16.08
CA ASP A 392 5.57 16.66 -16.04
C ASP A 392 6.74 17.02 -15.13
N THR A 393 7.94 17.09 -15.70
CA THR A 393 9.13 17.59 -15.01
C THR A 393 9.06 19.08 -14.68
N THR A 394 8.10 19.83 -15.25
CA THR A 394 7.94 21.28 -15.03
C THR A 394 7.50 21.60 -13.60
N ILE A 395 6.82 20.68 -12.91
CA ILE A 395 6.53 20.84 -11.47
C ILE A 395 7.83 20.87 -10.67
N ARG A 396 8.85 20.08 -11.06
CA ARG A 396 10.19 20.14 -10.45
C ARG A 396 10.79 21.53 -10.62
N THR A 397 10.64 22.09 -11.80
CA THR A 397 11.22 23.39 -12.18
C THR A 397 10.52 24.54 -11.47
N LYS A 398 9.17 24.59 -11.48
CA LYS A 398 8.40 25.68 -10.84
C LYS A 398 8.55 25.71 -9.32
N LEU A 399 8.64 24.56 -8.66
CA LEU A 399 8.86 24.50 -7.21
C LEU A 399 10.30 24.93 -6.84
N LEU A 400 11.30 24.57 -7.66
CA LEU A 400 12.70 24.96 -7.44
C LEU A 400 12.97 26.44 -7.78
N GLU A 401 12.38 26.97 -8.86
CA GLU A 401 12.55 28.37 -9.30
C GLU A 401 11.89 29.39 -8.36
N SER A 402 10.96 28.95 -7.50
CA SER A 402 10.35 29.79 -6.48
C SER A 402 11.18 29.94 -5.20
N SER A 403 12.36 29.30 -5.13
CA SER A 403 13.31 29.49 -4.04
C SER A 403 14.24 30.66 -4.37
N PRO A 404 14.35 31.71 -3.52
CA PRO A 404 15.43 32.65 -3.68
C PRO A 404 16.73 31.87 -3.53
N VAL A 405 17.52 31.82 -4.60
CA VAL A 405 18.92 31.40 -4.54
C VAL A 405 19.61 32.45 -3.67
N GLY A 406 19.74 32.16 -2.38
CA GLY A 406 20.59 32.94 -1.49
C GLY A 406 22.03 32.65 -1.87
N ASP A 407 22.69 33.66 -2.45
CA ASP A 407 24.15 33.74 -2.55
C ASP A 407 24.81 33.81 -1.15
#